data_AF-A0A968U2U1-F1
#
_entry.id   AF-A0A968U2U1-F1
#
_cell.length_a   1.000
_cell.length_b   1.000
_cell.length_c   1.000
_cell.angle_alpha   90.00
_cell.angle_beta   90.00
_cell.angle_gamma   90.00
#
_symmetry.space_group_name_H-M   'P 1'
#
loop_
_entity.id
_entity.type
_entity.pdbx_description
1 polymer ?
#
loop_
_entity_poly.entity_id
_entity_poly.type
_entity_poly.pdbx_seq_one_letter_code
_entity_poly.pdbx_strand_id
1 'polypeptide(L)'
;MTEQPPLYVMSARAVDENGHYFGAEELKRLLKGIDSAQHPHIRRARLHCLLPELRTLVTELEISLNEGRSNLHAQRQQEVSRQNFNDAITTAIQTFMQDFSAIADNRAAVIEGKITEETLEQIGTYSEEVNRAIQQAAEQSLESLFAALQRAARKFGQPYLARATRQKLRHMLLPTAINVSTVTYDGHYGGMSTGAASGAVIGTAIAPGIGTVIGGVIGAFLGAGRDGKKDKEQSVILTRSNLRDAVKKVVRALEEKQEMVRTFIMQHGSQKLDTGSATLEAAINKLEVAIQAITQCIQQAEELVCE
;
A
#
# COMPACT_ATOMS: atom_id res chain seq x y z
N MET A 1 -71.43 -9.47 33.35
CA MET A 1 -71.64 -8.02 33.12
C MET A 1 -71.92 -7.86 31.65
N THR A 2 -73.15 -7.49 31.28
CA THR A 2 -73.53 -7.25 29.88
C THR A 2 -72.92 -5.93 29.45
N GLU A 3 -71.93 -5.97 28.55
CA GLU A 3 -71.43 -4.77 27.89
C GLU A 3 -72.60 -4.09 27.19
N GLN A 4 -72.98 -2.90 27.67
CA GLN A 4 -73.95 -2.08 26.96
C GLN A 4 -73.33 -1.73 25.59
N PRO A 5 -74.07 -1.94 24.49
CA PRO A 5 -73.56 -1.60 23.17
C PRO A 5 -73.21 -0.10 23.16
N PRO A 6 -72.08 0.26 22.55
CA PRO A 6 -71.62 1.64 22.59
C PRO A 6 -72.66 2.55 21.93
N LEU A 7 -72.81 3.76 22.48
CA LEU A 7 -73.93 4.67 22.21
C LEU A 7 -74.24 4.86 20.71
N TYR A 8 -73.20 4.88 19.87
CA TYR A 8 -73.34 5.04 18.41
C TYR A 8 -74.07 3.87 17.73
N VAL A 9 -73.96 2.64 18.25
CA VAL A 9 -74.69 1.47 17.74
C VAL A 9 -76.18 1.60 18.06
N MET A 10 -76.51 2.10 19.26
CA MET A 10 -77.91 2.35 19.64
C MET A 10 -78.51 3.51 18.82
N SER A 11 -77.75 4.57 18.55
CA SER A 11 -78.17 5.69 17.71
C SER A 11 -78.37 5.30 16.25
N ALA A 12 -77.47 4.50 15.68
CA ALA A 12 -77.58 4.02 14.30
C ALA A 12 -78.81 3.13 14.10
N ARG A 13 -79.11 2.27 15.07
CA ARG A 13 -80.28 1.39 15.04
C ARG A 13 -81.59 2.17 15.18
N ALA A 14 -81.62 3.19 16.05
CA ALA A 14 -82.78 4.06 16.21
C ALA A 14 -83.10 4.89 14.94
N VAL A 15 -82.07 5.28 14.17
CA VAL A 15 -82.22 6.00 12.90
C VAL A 15 -82.68 5.08 11.76
N ASP A 16 -82.23 3.83 11.73
CA ASP A 16 -82.69 2.82 10.77
C ASP A 16 -84.18 2.46 10.98
N GLU A 17 -84.62 2.42 12.24
CA GLU A 17 -86.00 2.07 12.60
C GLU A 17 -87.02 3.23 12.45
N ASN A 18 -86.61 4.51 12.56
CA ASN A 18 -87.54 5.65 12.65
C ASN A 18 -87.44 6.71 11.54
N GLY A 19 -86.60 6.51 10.52
CA GLY A 19 -86.51 7.43 9.37
C GLY A 19 -86.00 8.83 9.73
N HIS A 20 -86.32 9.83 8.90
CA HIS A 20 -85.73 11.19 8.90
C HIS A 20 -85.94 12.06 10.16
N TYR A 21 -86.60 11.55 11.20
CA TYR A 21 -86.82 12.29 12.44
C TYR A 21 -85.82 11.82 13.51
N PHE A 22 -85.36 12.76 14.36
CA PHE A 22 -84.27 12.61 15.35
C PHE A 22 -82.83 12.73 14.82
N GLY A 23 -82.51 13.83 14.14
CA GLY A 23 -81.12 14.22 13.89
C GLY A 23 -80.35 13.24 12.99
N ALA A 24 -81.05 12.55 12.09
CA ALA A 24 -80.46 11.55 11.20
C ALA A 24 -79.37 12.12 10.28
N GLU A 25 -79.47 13.39 9.88
CA GLU A 25 -78.44 14.07 9.09
C GLU A 25 -77.20 14.46 9.94
N GLU A 26 -77.40 14.85 11.20
CA GLU A 26 -76.34 15.05 12.18
C GLU A 26 -75.64 13.72 12.51
N LEU A 27 -76.39 12.62 12.66
CA LEU A 27 -75.81 11.29 12.84
C LEU A 27 -75.06 10.82 11.59
N LYS A 28 -75.59 11.05 10.38
CA LYS A 28 -74.86 10.75 9.13
C LYS A 28 -73.60 11.59 8.98
N ARG A 29 -73.61 12.88 9.37
CA ARG A 29 -72.40 13.72 9.41
C ARG A 29 -71.42 13.25 10.46
N LEU A 30 -71.90 12.84 11.64
CA LEU A 30 -71.08 12.26 12.69
C LEU A 30 -70.44 10.95 12.22
N LEU A 31 -71.22 10.06 11.60
CA LEU A 31 -70.74 8.79 11.05
C LEU A 31 -69.78 8.99 9.88
N LYS A 32 -70.04 9.91 8.95
CA LYS A 32 -69.06 10.31 7.92
C LYS A 32 -67.80 10.96 8.52
N GLY A 33 -67.96 11.68 9.63
CA GLY A 33 -66.85 12.27 10.38
C GLY A 33 -66.02 11.21 11.09
N ILE A 34 -66.67 10.19 11.66
CA ILE A 34 -66.06 9.03 12.32
C ILE A 34 -65.38 8.12 11.31
N ASP A 35 -65.97 7.94 10.13
CA ASP A 35 -65.45 7.13 9.02
C ASP A 35 -64.42 7.89 8.14
N SER A 36 -64.19 9.17 8.46
CA SER A 36 -63.10 9.94 7.86
C SER A 36 -61.76 9.30 8.24
N ALA A 37 -60.89 9.11 7.25
CA ALA A 37 -59.50 8.69 7.47
C ALA A 37 -58.74 9.59 8.46
N GLN A 38 -59.23 10.81 8.71
CA GLN A 38 -58.65 11.75 9.65
C GLN A 38 -59.28 11.71 11.05
N HIS A 39 -60.30 10.88 11.29
CA HIS A 39 -60.94 10.78 12.60
C HIS A 39 -59.94 10.28 13.65
N PRO A 40 -59.85 10.91 14.84
CA PRO A 40 -58.85 10.56 15.86
C PRO A 40 -58.82 9.07 16.20
N HIS A 41 -59.98 8.42 16.36
CA HIS A 41 -60.05 6.98 16.65
C HIS A 41 -59.57 6.09 15.49
N ILE A 42 -59.87 6.43 14.24
CA ILE A 42 -59.37 5.69 13.08
C ILE A 42 -57.85 5.90 12.94
N ARG A 43 -57.35 7.12 13.15
CA ARG A 43 -55.91 7.41 13.14
C ARG A 43 -55.19 6.63 14.23
N ARG A 44 -55.71 6.60 15.46
CA ARG A 44 -55.14 5.81 16.57
C ARG A 44 -55.14 4.32 16.29
N ALA A 45 -56.24 3.76 15.79
CA ALA A 45 -56.30 2.35 15.41
C ALA A 45 -55.27 2.00 14.32
N ARG A 46 -55.13 2.86 13.30
CA ARG A 46 -54.11 2.67 12.25
C ARG A 46 -52.69 2.78 12.80
N LEU A 47 -52.40 3.76 13.66
CA LEU A 47 -51.11 3.90 14.31
C LEU A 47 -50.80 2.67 15.18
N HIS A 48 -51.77 2.18 15.94
CA HIS A 48 -51.63 0.98 16.75
C HIS A 48 -51.31 -0.26 15.90
N CYS A 49 -51.89 -0.39 14.70
CA CYS A 49 -51.56 -1.49 13.77
C CYS A 49 -50.18 -1.31 13.11
N LEU A 50 -49.75 -0.08 12.81
CA LEU A 50 -48.47 0.20 12.15
C LEU A 50 -47.26 0.16 13.09
N LEU A 51 -47.45 0.44 14.39
CA LEU A 51 -46.38 0.47 15.38
C LEU A 51 -45.55 -0.84 15.45
N PRO A 52 -46.16 -2.05 15.49
CA PRO A 52 -45.40 -3.30 15.45
C PRO A 52 -44.56 -3.49 14.18
N GLU A 53 -45.07 -3.07 13.01
CA GLU A 53 -44.35 -3.16 11.74
C GLU A 53 -43.14 -2.21 11.73
N LEU A 54 -43.32 -0.97 12.19
CA LEU A 54 -42.23 0.00 12.30
C LEU A 54 -41.14 -0.47 13.29
N ARG A 55 -41.54 -1.05 14.43
CA ARG A 55 -40.59 -1.62 15.40
C ARG A 55 -39.80 -2.79 14.79
N THR A 56 -40.46 -3.67 14.06
CA THR A 56 -39.81 -4.78 13.36
C THR A 56 -38.78 -4.27 12.35
N LEU A 57 -39.16 -3.26 11.55
CA LEU A 57 -38.27 -2.62 10.58
C LEU A 57 -37.05 -1.98 11.27
N VAL A 58 -37.24 -1.30 12.40
CA VAL A 58 -36.11 -0.75 13.19
C VAL A 58 -35.16 -1.85 13.62
N THR A 59 -35.67 -2.96 14.18
CA THR A 59 -34.83 -4.09 14.60
C THR A 59 -34.04 -4.69 13.42
N GLU A 60 -34.66 -4.87 12.26
CA GLU A 60 -33.97 -5.36 11.06
C GLU A 60 -32.86 -4.39 10.59
N LEU A 61 -33.16 -3.09 10.60
CA LEU A 61 -32.17 -2.05 10.24
C LEU A 61 -31.02 -2.00 11.24
N GLU A 62 -31.29 -2.16 12.54
CA GLU A 62 -30.25 -2.21 13.58
C GLU A 62 -29.34 -3.44 13.42
N ILE A 63 -29.88 -4.60 13.05
CA ILE A 63 -29.09 -5.79 12.73
C ILE A 63 -28.18 -5.50 11.54
N SER A 64 -28.73 -4.97 10.45
CA SER A 64 -27.97 -4.60 9.25
C SER A 64 -26.89 -3.55 9.53
N LEU A 65 -27.20 -2.56 10.39
CA LEU A 65 -26.24 -1.55 10.85
C LEU A 65 -25.08 -2.17 11.62
N ASN A 66 -25.36 -3.11 12.54
CA ASN A 66 -24.33 -3.78 13.33
C ASN A 66 -23.45 -4.67 12.47
N GLU A 67 -24.01 -5.39 11.50
CA GLU A 67 -23.25 -6.14 10.50
C GLU A 67 -22.37 -5.20 9.66
N GLY A 68 -22.92 -4.09 9.19
CA GLY A 68 -22.19 -3.06 8.46
C GLY A 68 -21.00 -2.51 9.25
N ARG A 69 -21.21 -2.14 10.51
CA ARG A 69 -20.16 -1.66 11.43
C ARG A 69 -19.08 -2.72 11.66
N SER A 70 -19.47 -3.98 11.89
CA SER A 70 -18.53 -5.09 12.04
C SER A 70 -17.65 -5.26 10.81
N ASN A 71 -18.26 -5.23 9.62
CA ASN A 71 -17.55 -5.30 8.34
C ASN A 71 -16.61 -4.10 8.13
N LEU A 72 -17.04 -2.89 8.48
CA LEU A 72 -16.20 -1.69 8.39
C LEU A 72 -15.00 -1.78 9.35
N HIS A 73 -15.20 -2.26 10.58
CA HIS A 73 -14.12 -2.48 11.53
C HIS A 73 -13.12 -3.52 11.02
N ALA A 74 -13.60 -4.64 10.48
CA ALA A 74 -12.74 -5.66 9.87
C ALA A 74 -11.93 -5.08 8.69
N GLN A 75 -12.56 -4.29 7.82
CA GLN A 75 -11.89 -3.60 6.72
C GLN A 75 -10.85 -2.59 7.21
N ARG A 76 -11.16 -1.79 8.23
CA ARG A 76 -10.20 -0.83 8.83
C ARG A 76 -9.01 -1.55 9.46
N GLN A 77 -9.24 -2.65 10.17
CA GLN A 77 -8.16 -3.48 10.72
C GLN A 77 -7.28 -4.06 9.61
N GLN A 78 -7.89 -4.51 8.51
CA GLN A 78 -7.16 -5.00 7.35
C GLN A 78 -6.32 -3.89 6.70
N GLU A 79 -6.84 -2.67 6.59
CA GLU A 79 -6.12 -1.51 6.05
C GLU A 79 -4.94 -1.12 6.95
N VAL A 80 -5.12 -1.10 8.27
CA VAL A 80 -4.03 -0.86 9.23
C VAL A 80 -2.97 -1.96 9.15
N SER A 81 -3.37 -3.23 9.05
CA SER A 81 -2.45 -4.34 8.83
C SER A 81 -1.64 -4.16 7.53
N ARG A 82 -2.30 -3.68 6.47
CA ARG A 82 -1.63 -3.39 5.18
C ARG A 82 -0.63 -2.24 5.31
N GLN A 83 -0.99 -1.15 5.99
CA GLN A 83 -0.06 -0.04 6.23
C GLN A 83 1.15 -0.52 7.02
N ASN A 84 0.94 -1.27 8.10
CA ASN A 84 2.03 -1.85 8.89
C ASN A 84 2.91 -2.82 8.08
N PHE A 85 2.32 -3.60 7.18
CA PHE A 85 3.07 -4.45 6.25
C PHE A 85 3.90 -3.62 5.26
N ASN A 86 3.33 -2.53 4.75
CA ASN A 86 4.03 -1.62 3.83
C ASN A 86 5.23 -0.95 4.52
N ASP A 87 5.07 -0.55 5.77
CA ASP A 87 6.15 0.01 6.59
C ASP A 87 7.23 -1.04 6.84
N ALA A 88 6.84 -2.27 7.17
CA ALA A 88 7.78 -3.38 7.36
C ALA A 88 8.57 -3.71 6.07
N ILE A 89 7.94 -3.66 4.89
CA ILE A 89 8.64 -3.79 3.60
C ILE A 89 9.64 -2.64 3.43
N THR A 90 9.23 -1.41 3.72
CA THR A 90 10.08 -0.22 3.58
C THR A 90 11.31 -0.33 4.48
N THR A 91 11.13 -0.73 5.74
CA THR A 91 12.24 -1.02 6.67
C THR A 91 13.13 -2.14 6.15
N ALA A 92 12.56 -3.26 5.67
CA ALA A 92 13.34 -4.38 5.17
C ALA A 92 14.23 -4.00 3.98
N ILE A 93 13.71 -3.19 3.06
CA ILE A 93 14.50 -2.68 1.93
C ILE A 93 15.59 -1.73 2.43
N GLN A 94 15.30 -0.84 3.38
CA GLN A 94 16.31 0.06 3.93
C GLN A 94 17.45 -0.70 4.64
N THR A 95 17.11 -1.72 5.44
CA THR A 95 18.11 -2.61 6.06
C THR A 95 18.95 -3.32 5.01
N PHE A 96 18.33 -3.83 3.94
CA PHE A 96 19.04 -4.42 2.81
C PHE A 96 20.07 -3.46 2.21
N MET A 97 19.70 -2.20 1.98
CA MET A 97 20.61 -1.19 1.42
C MET A 97 21.79 -0.90 2.35
N GLN A 98 21.52 -0.77 3.64
CA GLN A 98 22.56 -0.55 4.66
C GLN A 98 23.53 -1.75 4.75
N ASP A 99 22.99 -2.96 4.82
CA ASP A 99 23.78 -4.20 4.88
C ASP A 99 24.61 -4.38 3.61
N PHE A 100 24.01 -4.18 2.43
CA PHE A 100 24.71 -4.26 1.15
C PHE A 100 25.86 -3.25 1.08
N SER A 101 25.60 -1.99 1.40
CA SER A 101 26.61 -0.92 1.38
C SER A 101 27.77 -1.25 2.33
N ALA A 102 27.46 -1.64 3.57
CA ALA A 102 28.48 -2.01 4.55
C ALA A 102 29.33 -3.23 4.12
N ILE A 103 28.71 -4.27 3.58
CA ILE A 103 29.43 -5.45 3.09
C ILE A 103 30.27 -5.10 1.85
N ALA A 104 29.73 -4.31 0.93
CA ALA A 104 30.44 -3.88 -0.28
C ALA A 104 31.66 -3.02 0.07
N ASP A 105 31.53 -2.05 0.97
CA ASP A 105 32.62 -1.19 1.44
C ASP A 105 33.70 -2.00 2.16
N ASN A 106 33.32 -2.92 3.06
CA ASN A 106 34.26 -3.80 3.74
C ASN A 106 35.05 -4.67 2.76
N ARG A 107 34.38 -5.26 1.75
CA ARG A 107 35.04 -6.08 0.74
C ARG A 107 35.94 -5.24 -0.17
N ALA A 108 35.52 -4.03 -0.53
CA ALA A 108 36.33 -3.09 -1.30
C ALA A 108 37.61 -2.71 -0.54
N ALA A 109 37.52 -2.43 0.75
CA ALA A 109 38.68 -2.12 1.60
C ALA A 109 39.67 -3.29 1.69
N VAL A 110 39.18 -4.54 1.75
CA VAL A 110 40.05 -5.73 1.71
C VAL A 110 40.80 -5.83 0.38
N ILE A 111 40.14 -5.56 -0.74
CA ILE A 111 40.78 -5.59 -2.07
C ILE A 111 41.74 -4.41 -2.21
N GLU A 112 41.37 -3.23 -1.73
CA GLU A 112 42.21 -2.04 -1.71
C GLU A 112 43.56 -2.28 -1.01
N GLY A 113 43.53 -3.01 0.10
CA GLY A 113 44.74 -3.41 0.84
C GLY A 113 45.68 -4.34 0.07
N LYS A 114 45.18 -5.05 -0.96
CA LYS A 114 45.99 -5.90 -1.85
C LYS A 114 46.65 -5.14 -2.98
N ILE A 115 46.16 -3.94 -3.30
CA ILE A 115 46.73 -3.09 -4.35
C ILE A 115 48.00 -2.45 -3.80
N THR A 116 49.15 -2.93 -4.25
CA THR A 116 50.48 -2.39 -3.93
C THR A 116 51.21 -2.06 -5.23
N GLU A 117 52.38 -1.43 -5.14
CA GLU A 117 53.20 -1.13 -6.32
C GLU A 117 53.60 -2.39 -7.09
N GLU A 118 53.79 -3.51 -6.40
CA GLU A 118 54.21 -4.79 -6.98
C GLU A 118 53.05 -5.51 -7.69
N THR A 119 51.82 -5.28 -7.24
CA THR A 119 50.65 -6.01 -7.72
C THR A 119 49.83 -5.20 -8.73
N LEU A 120 50.30 -4.00 -9.10
CA LEU A 120 49.62 -3.08 -10.02
C LEU A 120 49.57 -3.60 -11.47
N GLU A 121 50.49 -4.49 -11.84
CA GLU A 121 50.59 -5.08 -13.19
C GLU A 121 49.55 -6.18 -13.45
N GLN A 122 48.84 -6.65 -12.41
CA GLN A 122 47.78 -7.66 -12.54
C GLN A 122 46.46 -7.01 -12.99
N ILE A 123 46.48 -6.44 -14.19
CA ILE A 123 45.37 -5.68 -14.76
C ILE A 123 44.22 -6.64 -15.09
N GLY A 124 43.04 -6.36 -14.54
CA GLY A 124 41.81 -7.14 -14.74
C GLY A 124 41.41 -8.01 -13.56
N THR A 125 42.36 -8.59 -12.81
CA THR A 125 42.03 -9.46 -11.66
C THR A 125 41.31 -8.69 -10.54
N TYR A 126 41.67 -7.42 -10.31
CA TYR A 126 40.96 -6.60 -9.33
C TYR A 126 39.52 -6.30 -9.74
N SER A 127 39.27 -6.01 -11.01
CA SER A 127 37.91 -5.77 -11.52
C SER A 127 37.02 -7.00 -11.32
N GLU A 128 37.54 -8.18 -11.68
CA GLU A 128 36.84 -9.45 -11.49
C GLU A 128 36.62 -9.75 -10.00
N GLU A 129 37.63 -9.53 -9.16
CA GLU A 129 37.53 -9.78 -7.73
C GLU A 129 36.50 -8.86 -7.07
N VAL A 130 36.48 -7.58 -7.44
CA VAL A 130 35.52 -6.57 -6.96
C VAL A 130 34.12 -6.91 -7.43
N ASN A 131 33.93 -7.23 -8.71
CA ASN A 131 32.63 -7.63 -9.24
C ASN A 131 32.08 -8.85 -8.53
N ARG A 132 32.90 -9.88 -8.36
CA ARG A 132 32.54 -11.08 -7.63
C ARG A 132 32.21 -10.75 -6.17
N ALA A 133 32.99 -9.90 -5.52
CA ALA A 133 32.79 -9.49 -4.14
C ALA A 133 31.48 -8.71 -3.95
N ILE A 134 31.18 -7.77 -4.84
CA ILE A 134 29.95 -6.98 -4.85
C ILE A 134 28.73 -7.84 -5.17
N GLN A 135 28.85 -8.76 -6.14
CA GLN A 135 27.77 -9.69 -6.47
C GLN A 135 27.44 -10.60 -5.27
N GLN A 136 28.46 -11.16 -4.61
CA GLN A 136 28.27 -11.96 -3.41
C GLN A 136 27.67 -11.15 -2.25
N ALA A 137 28.07 -9.89 -2.08
CA ALA A 137 27.48 -8.99 -1.10
C ALA A 137 25.98 -8.77 -1.37
N ALA A 138 25.62 -8.50 -2.64
CA ALA A 138 24.23 -8.33 -3.04
C ALA A 138 23.40 -9.59 -2.83
N GLU A 139 23.92 -10.77 -3.19
CA GLU A 139 23.25 -12.05 -2.96
C GLU A 139 23.02 -12.32 -1.47
N GLN A 140 24.03 -12.09 -0.63
CA GLN A 140 23.93 -12.27 0.81
C GLN A 140 22.85 -11.35 1.41
N SER A 141 22.87 -10.06 1.07
CA SER A 141 21.87 -9.11 1.54
C SER A 141 20.47 -9.44 1.00
N LEU A 142 20.35 -9.93 -0.24
CA LEU A 142 19.09 -10.34 -0.84
C LEU A 142 18.43 -11.50 -0.09
N GLU A 143 19.20 -12.48 0.37
CA GLU A 143 18.65 -13.56 1.18
C GLU A 143 18.10 -13.03 2.52
N SER A 144 18.80 -12.08 3.16
CA SER A 144 18.31 -11.39 4.35
C SER A 144 17.01 -10.61 4.08
N LEU A 145 16.93 -9.92 2.94
CA LEU A 145 15.72 -9.22 2.49
C LEU A 145 14.56 -10.19 2.34
N PHE A 146 14.74 -11.32 1.64
CA PHE A 146 13.67 -12.30 1.45
C PHE A 146 13.21 -12.92 2.77
N ALA A 147 14.13 -13.20 3.69
CA ALA A 147 13.79 -13.66 5.04
C ALA A 147 12.98 -12.60 5.81
N ALA A 148 13.36 -11.33 5.72
CA ALA A 148 12.61 -10.22 6.33
C ALA A 148 11.20 -10.08 5.74
N LEU A 149 11.07 -10.12 4.42
CA LEU A 149 9.78 -10.08 3.72
C LEU A 149 8.89 -11.27 4.09
N GLN A 150 9.46 -12.47 4.23
CA GLN A 150 8.72 -13.66 4.66
C GLN A 150 8.22 -13.53 6.10
N ARG A 151 9.04 -12.97 7.01
CA ARG A 151 8.64 -12.68 8.39
C ARG A 151 7.53 -11.64 8.45
N ALA A 152 7.64 -10.56 7.67
CA ALA A 152 6.61 -9.54 7.57
C ALA A 152 5.30 -10.14 7.03
N ALA A 153 5.36 -10.91 5.95
CA ALA A 153 4.19 -11.55 5.36
C ALA A 153 3.47 -12.45 6.37
N ARG A 154 4.22 -13.30 7.09
CA ARG A 154 3.66 -14.15 8.16
C ARG A 154 3.03 -13.32 9.28
N LYS A 155 3.67 -12.24 9.71
CA LYS A 155 3.19 -11.38 10.82
C LYS A 155 1.86 -10.69 10.49
N PHE A 156 1.68 -10.29 9.23
CA PHE A 156 0.51 -9.52 8.79
C PHE A 156 -0.50 -10.32 7.97
N GLY A 157 -0.39 -11.67 7.99
CA GLY A 157 -1.30 -12.57 7.28
C GLY A 157 -1.29 -12.42 5.75
N GLN A 158 -0.19 -11.93 5.17
CA GLN A 158 -0.04 -11.75 3.73
C GLN A 158 0.53 -13.00 3.06
N PRO A 159 0.19 -13.25 1.78
CA PRO A 159 0.78 -14.34 1.03
C PRO A 159 2.28 -14.14 0.85
N TYR A 160 3.03 -15.24 0.81
CA TYR A 160 4.45 -15.19 0.50
C TYR A 160 4.68 -14.74 -0.95
N LEU A 161 5.79 -14.03 -1.17
CA LEU A 161 6.21 -13.66 -2.52
C LEU A 161 6.42 -14.91 -3.38
N ALA A 162 5.69 -14.95 -4.50
CA ALA A 162 5.82 -16.02 -5.48
C ALA A 162 7.27 -16.16 -5.96
N ARG A 163 7.66 -17.39 -6.33
CA ARG A 163 9.03 -17.68 -6.79
C ARG A 163 9.45 -16.81 -7.97
N ALA A 164 8.55 -16.59 -8.94
CA ALA A 164 8.81 -15.73 -10.10
C ALA A 164 9.09 -14.27 -9.69
N THR A 165 8.33 -13.74 -8.72
CA THR A 165 8.51 -12.39 -8.16
C THR A 165 9.86 -12.27 -7.46
N ARG A 166 10.27 -13.27 -6.68
CA ARG A 166 11.60 -13.32 -6.05
C ARG A 166 12.74 -13.34 -7.06
N GLN A 167 12.60 -14.14 -8.13
CA GLN A 167 13.59 -14.16 -9.22
C GLN A 167 13.70 -12.80 -9.91
N LYS A 168 12.57 -12.16 -10.21
CA LYS A 168 12.57 -10.84 -10.83
C LYS A 168 13.20 -9.77 -9.92
N LEU A 169 12.91 -9.81 -8.61
CA LEU A 169 13.57 -8.95 -7.61
C LEU A 169 15.07 -9.16 -7.57
N ARG A 170 15.52 -10.42 -7.58
CA ARG A 170 16.95 -10.76 -7.64
C ARG A 170 17.59 -10.12 -8.88
N HIS A 171 16.97 -10.21 -10.05
CA HIS A 171 17.50 -9.57 -11.26
C HIS A 171 17.51 -8.04 -11.21
N MET A 172 16.56 -7.40 -10.54
CA MET A 172 16.52 -5.93 -10.41
C MET A 172 17.59 -5.39 -9.46
N LEU A 173 17.82 -6.11 -8.36
CA LEU A 173 18.67 -5.71 -7.24
C LEU A 173 20.11 -6.22 -7.36
N LEU A 174 20.37 -7.22 -8.20
CA LEU A 174 21.75 -7.62 -8.48
C LEU A 174 22.47 -6.50 -9.25
N PRO A 175 23.65 -6.07 -8.78
CA PRO A 175 24.42 -5.04 -9.42
C PRO A 175 24.93 -5.53 -10.78
N THR A 176 24.93 -4.64 -11.76
CA THR A 176 25.60 -4.87 -13.05
C THR A 176 27.11 -4.86 -12.85
N ALA A 177 27.85 -5.66 -13.62
CA ALA A 177 29.30 -5.71 -13.55
C ALA A 177 29.94 -4.33 -13.78
N ILE A 178 30.98 -4.05 -12.99
CA ILE A 178 31.79 -2.82 -12.98
C ILE A 178 33.12 -3.12 -13.68
N ASN A 179 33.54 -2.29 -14.62
CA ASN A 179 34.90 -2.38 -15.17
C ASN A 179 35.81 -1.40 -14.44
N VAL A 180 36.70 -1.88 -13.55
CA VAL A 180 37.73 -1.00 -12.96
C VAL A 180 38.86 -0.89 -13.97
N SER A 181 38.94 0.25 -14.64
CA SER A 181 40.08 0.55 -15.51
C SER A 181 41.29 0.89 -14.64
N THR A 182 42.41 0.21 -14.86
CA THR A 182 43.71 0.56 -14.28
C THR A 182 44.53 1.31 -15.31
N VAL A 183 45.39 2.20 -14.84
CA VAL A 183 46.40 2.83 -15.69
C VAL A 183 47.39 1.78 -16.20
N THR A 184 47.36 1.46 -17.50
CA THR A 184 48.45 0.71 -18.15
C THR A 184 49.60 1.66 -18.46
N TYR A 185 50.76 1.44 -17.84
CA TYR A 185 52.03 2.03 -18.30
C TYR A 185 52.61 1.13 -19.39
N ASP A 186 52.17 1.33 -20.63
CA ASP A 186 52.89 0.75 -21.77
C ASP A 186 54.19 1.55 -21.95
N GLY A 187 55.29 1.00 -21.44
CA GLY A 187 56.65 1.56 -21.51
C GLY A 187 57.23 1.67 -22.93
N HIS A 188 56.40 1.68 -23.98
CA HIS A 188 56.84 1.94 -25.34
C HIS A 188 56.89 3.45 -25.59
N TYR A 189 58.08 3.98 -25.35
CA TYR A 189 58.54 5.26 -25.90
C TYR A 189 58.31 5.29 -27.42
N GLY A 190 57.21 5.90 -27.87
CA GLY A 190 57.04 6.31 -29.26
C GLY A 190 55.64 6.07 -29.84
N GLY A 191 54.76 7.06 -29.72
CA GLY A 191 53.56 7.14 -30.54
C GLY A 191 52.30 7.52 -29.76
N MET A 192 51.87 8.78 -29.92
CA MET A 192 50.56 9.27 -29.50
C MET A 192 49.42 8.35 -29.98
N SER A 193 48.33 8.35 -29.20
CA SER A 193 46.96 7.98 -29.58
C SER A 193 46.61 6.49 -29.60
N THR A 194 45.94 6.00 -28.54
CA THR A 194 44.84 5.00 -28.64
C THR A 194 44.12 4.69 -27.32
N GLY A 195 44.63 5.05 -26.14
CA GLY A 195 44.03 4.63 -24.86
C GLY A 195 42.67 5.26 -24.48
N ALA A 196 42.25 6.35 -25.13
CA ALA A 196 41.03 7.08 -24.75
C ALA A 196 39.76 6.64 -25.51
N ALA A 197 39.87 5.87 -26.60
CA ALA A 197 38.73 5.58 -27.49
C ALA A 197 37.96 4.29 -27.13
N SER A 198 38.54 3.38 -26.35
CA SER A 198 38.00 2.03 -26.15
C SER A 198 37.05 1.88 -24.95
N GLY A 199 36.94 2.90 -24.08
CA GLY A 199 36.21 2.78 -22.80
C GLY A 199 34.72 3.14 -22.85
N ALA A 200 34.20 3.67 -23.96
CA ALA A 200 32.87 4.30 -24.00
C ALA A 200 31.76 3.48 -24.69
N VAL A 201 32.06 2.32 -25.30
CA VAL A 201 31.13 1.73 -26.29
C VAL A 201 30.32 0.52 -25.78
N ILE A 202 30.64 -0.09 -24.63
CA ILE A 202 29.93 -1.28 -24.15
C ILE A 202 29.07 -0.95 -22.93
N GLY A 203 27.91 -0.33 -23.14
CA GLY A 203 26.97 -0.05 -22.05
C GLY A 203 25.58 0.44 -22.44
N THR A 204 25.40 0.95 -23.67
CA THR A 204 24.21 1.72 -24.03
C THR A 204 22.97 0.89 -24.37
N ALA A 205 23.04 -0.44 -24.41
CA ALA A 205 21.95 -1.25 -25.00
C ALA A 205 20.96 -1.86 -23.99
N ILE A 206 21.29 -2.02 -22.70
CA ILE A 206 20.49 -2.87 -21.79
C ILE A 206 19.75 -2.07 -20.70
N ALA A 207 20.19 -0.85 -20.36
CA ALA A 207 19.43 0.11 -19.55
C ALA A 207 20.02 1.53 -19.70
N PRO A 208 19.27 2.53 -20.21
CA PRO A 208 19.74 3.91 -20.18
C PRO A 208 19.82 4.37 -18.72
N GLY A 209 21.05 4.54 -18.20
CA GLY A 209 21.30 5.06 -16.85
C GLY A 209 22.50 4.45 -16.12
N ILE A 210 22.85 3.17 -16.36
CA ILE A 210 23.90 2.48 -15.57
C ILE A 210 25.10 2.03 -16.43
N GLY A 211 24.92 1.88 -17.75
CA GLY A 211 25.96 1.36 -18.62
C GLY A 211 27.13 2.31 -18.94
N THR A 212 27.00 3.61 -18.68
CA THR A 212 27.96 4.62 -19.20
C THR A 212 29.06 5.04 -18.21
N VAL A 213 29.05 4.56 -16.97
CA VAL A 213 29.71 5.33 -15.89
C VAL A 213 31.20 5.00 -15.69
N ILE A 214 31.76 4.00 -16.37
CA ILE A 214 33.11 3.51 -16.03
C ILE A 214 33.94 3.25 -17.28
N GLY A 215 34.55 4.34 -17.77
CA GLY A 215 35.54 4.28 -18.86
C GLY A 215 36.31 5.58 -19.06
N GLY A 216 35.79 6.72 -18.62
CA GLY A 216 36.31 8.04 -19.06
C GLY A 216 37.34 8.75 -18.16
N VAL A 217 37.57 8.35 -16.91
CA VAL A 217 38.29 9.24 -15.96
C VAL A 217 39.83 9.13 -16.02
N ILE A 218 40.38 8.11 -16.67
CA ILE A 218 41.79 7.72 -16.43
C ILE A 218 42.74 8.13 -17.57
N GLY A 219 42.24 8.40 -18.78
CA GLY A 219 43.10 8.73 -19.93
C GLY A 219 43.80 10.10 -19.86
N ALA A 220 43.40 11.01 -18.96
CA ALA A 220 43.84 12.40 -19.00
C ALA A 220 45.06 12.73 -18.11
N PHE A 221 45.41 11.89 -17.14
CA PHE A 221 46.41 12.25 -16.10
C PHE A 221 47.85 11.78 -16.36
N LEU A 222 48.13 11.06 -17.45
CA LEU A 222 49.45 10.44 -17.69
C LEU A 222 50.32 11.13 -18.75
N GLY A 223 49.95 12.33 -19.18
CA GLY A 223 50.65 13.05 -20.25
C GLY A 223 51.91 13.83 -19.83
N ALA A 224 52.26 13.93 -18.54
CA ALA A 224 53.37 14.77 -18.08
C ALA A 224 54.40 13.95 -17.28
N GLY A 225 55.57 13.72 -17.89
CA GLY A 225 56.52 12.69 -17.46
C GLY A 225 57.50 13.04 -16.34
N ARG A 226 58.28 11.98 -16.02
CA ARG A 226 59.58 11.92 -15.32
C ARG A 226 59.56 12.02 -13.78
N ASP A 227 59.20 10.92 -13.11
CA ASP A 227 60.02 10.26 -12.07
C ASP A 227 59.41 8.89 -11.69
N GLY A 228 60.01 7.78 -12.15
CA GLY A 228 59.37 6.44 -12.18
C GLY A 228 58.98 5.78 -10.84
N LYS A 229 59.27 6.40 -9.70
CA LYS A 229 58.78 5.96 -8.37
C LYS A 229 57.54 6.74 -7.92
N LYS A 230 57.52 8.06 -8.10
CA LYS A 230 56.36 8.89 -7.72
C LYS A 230 55.12 8.55 -8.54
N ASP A 231 55.34 8.17 -9.79
CA ASP A 231 54.29 7.74 -10.72
C ASP A 231 53.58 6.44 -10.28
N LYS A 232 54.32 5.49 -9.69
CA LYS A 232 53.76 4.22 -9.20
C LYS A 232 52.92 4.41 -7.94
N GLU A 233 53.43 5.17 -6.98
CA GLU A 233 52.71 5.50 -5.74
C GLU A 233 51.41 6.24 -6.05
N GLN A 234 51.46 7.23 -6.96
CA GLN A 234 50.28 7.96 -7.41
C GLN A 234 49.27 7.04 -8.14
N SER A 235 49.74 6.05 -8.89
CA SER A 235 48.89 5.07 -9.55
C SER A 235 48.18 4.14 -8.57
N VAL A 236 48.85 3.71 -7.48
CA VAL A 236 48.22 2.96 -6.38
C VAL A 236 47.10 3.81 -5.76
N ILE A 237 47.40 5.04 -5.37
CA ILE A 237 46.43 5.96 -4.75
C ILE A 237 45.21 6.18 -5.67
N LEU A 238 45.45 6.44 -6.96
CA LEU A 238 44.40 6.66 -7.93
C LEU A 238 43.54 5.41 -8.14
N THR A 239 44.16 4.23 -8.24
CA THR A 239 43.44 2.96 -8.42
C THR A 239 42.55 2.66 -7.21
N ARG A 240 43.07 2.87 -5.99
CA ARG A 240 42.30 2.73 -4.75
C ARG A 240 41.13 3.71 -4.67
N SER A 241 41.34 4.97 -5.07
CA SER A 241 40.27 5.97 -5.13
C SER A 241 39.18 5.58 -6.14
N ASN A 242 39.57 5.18 -7.35
CA ASN A 242 38.65 4.77 -8.40
C ASN A 242 37.84 3.54 -7.99
N LEU A 243 38.46 2.62 -7.26
CA LEU A 243 37.79 1.45 -6.69
C LEU A 243 36.66 1.86 -5.75
N ARG A 244 36.95 2.73 -4.78
CA ARG A 244 35.96 3.24 -3.83
C ARG A 244 34.83 3.99 -4.53
N ASP A 245 35.16 4.83 -5.51
CA ASP A 245 34.17 5.58 -6.26
C ASP A 245 33.27 4.68 -7.11
N ALA A 246 33.81 3.60 -7.68
CA ALA A 246 33.03 2.61 -8.41
C ALA A 246 32.04 1.88 -7.50
N VAL A 247 32.47 1.46 -6.30
CA VAL A 247 31.60 0.82 -5.31
C VAL A 247 30.47 1.77 -4.89
N LYS A 248 30.81 3.03 -4.55
CA LYS A 248 29.82 4.06 -4.18
C LYS A 248 28.80 4.32 -5.29
N LYS A 249 29.23 4.34 -6.56
CA LYS A 249 28.33 4.49 -7.72
C LYS A 249 27.35 3.34 -7.83
N VAL A 250 27.78 2.10 -7.57
CA VAL A 250 26.89 0.94 -7.56
C VAL A 250 25.89 0.99 -6.41
N VAL A 251 26.33 1.39 -5.21
CA VAL A 251 25.42 1.60 -4.07
C VAL A 251 24.36 2.65 -4.43
N ARG A 252 24.75 3.79 -4.97
CA ARG A 252 23.80 4.85 -5.41
C ARG A 252 22.85 4.38 -6.50
N ALA A 253 23.34 3.68 -7.51
CA ALA A 253 22.49 3.13 -8.58
C ALA A 253 21.46 2.12 -8.05
N LEU A 254 21.78 1.44 -6.95
CA LEU A 254 20.86 0.55 -6.26
C LEU A 254 19.86 1.32 -5.38
N GLU A 255 20.29 2.40 -4.72
CA GLU A 255 19.43 3.33 -3.96
C GLU A 255 18.38 3.97 -4.87
N GLU A 256 18.76 4.39 -6.07
CA GLU A 256 17.83 4.94 -7.07
C GLU A 256 16.73 3.93 -7.48
N LYS A 257 17.01 2.63 -7.40
CA LYS A 257 16.04 1.56 -7.68
C LYS A 257 15.15 1.21 -6.48
N GLN A 258 15.40 1.77 -5.30
CA GLN A 258 14.68 1.44 -4.08
C GLN A 258 13.17 1.62 -4.23
N GLU A 259 12.72 2.75 -4.79
CA GLU A 259 11.29 3.05 -4.92
C GLU A 259 10.61 2.15 -5.98
N MET A 260 11.33 1.78 -7.04
CA MET A 260 10.86 0.82 -8.04
C MET A 260 10.65 -0.56 -7.41
N VAL A 261 11.61 -1.01 -6.61
CA VAL A 261 11.56 -2.30 -5.89
C VAL A 261 10.44 -2.31 -4.87
N ARG A 262 10.28 -1.22 -4.11
CA ARG A 262 9.18 -1.03 -3.17
C ARG A 262 7.84 -1.15 -3.88
N THR A 263 7.62 -0.36 -4.92
CA THR A 263 6.37 -0.40 -5.71
C THR A 263 6.11 -1.78 -6.28
N PHE A 264 7.14 -2.44 -6.79
CA PHE A 264 7.04 -3.80 -7.33
C PHE A 264 6.60 -4.82 -6.27
N ILE A 265 7.19 -4.77 -5.06
CA ILE A 265 6.81 -5.63 -3.94
C ILE A 265 5.37 -5.33 -3.52
N MET A 266 4.97 -4.06 -3.39
CA MET A 266 3.59 -3.71 -3.02
C MET A 266 2.57 -4.25 -4.02
N GLN A 267 2.87 -4.13 -5.32
CA GLN A 267 1.96 -4.57 -6.38
C GLN A 267 1.77 -6.10 -6.42
N HIS A 268 2.79 -6.87 -6.03
CA HIS A 268 2.78 -8.34 -6.12
C HIS A 268 2.62 -9.05 -4.76
N GLY A 269 2.79 -8.32 -3.65
CA GLY A 269 2.76 -8.86 -2.29
C GLY A 269 1.47 -8.56 -1.53
N SER A 270 0.74 -7.52 -1.91
CA SER A 270 -0.50 -7.12 -1.22
C SER A 270 -1.72 -7.59 -2.01
N GLN A 271 -2.64 -8.28 -1.34
CA GLN A 271 -3.96 -8.54 -1.92
C GLN A 271 -4.66 -7.21 -2.21
N LYS A 272 -5.29 -7.10 -3.39
CA LYS A 272 -6.15 -5.96 -3.71
C LYS A 272 -7.31 -5.97 -2.71
N LEU A 273 -7.33 -5.01 -1.79
CA LEU A 273 -8.54 -4.65 -1.07
C LEU A 273 -9.44 -3.91 -2.06
N ASP A 274 -10.67 -4.38 -2.20
CA ASP A 274 -11.70 -3.60 -2.87
C ASP A 274 -11.86 -2.28 -2.14
N THR A 275 -11.90 -1.19 -2.90
CA THR A 275 -12.06 0.19 -2.43
C THR A 275 -13.44 0.48 -1.82
N GLY A 276 -14.13 -0.54 -1.32
CA GLY A 276 -15.50 -0.49 -0.84
C GLY A 276 -15.69 0.14 0.54
N SER A 277 -14.63 0.53 1.24
CA SER A 277 -14.73 1.07 2.60
C SER A 277 -15.45 2.43 2.64
N ALA A 278 -15.16 3.32 1.69
CA ALA A 278 -15.83 4.62 1.59
C ALA A 278 -17.33 4.47 1.27
N THR A 279 -17.67 3.51 0.39
CA THR A 279 -19.08 3.22 0.07
C THR A 279 -19.81 2.58 1.24
N LEU A 280 -19.14 1.72 2.02
CA LEU A 280 -19.71 1.06 3.19
C LEU A 280 -19.95 2.07 4.32
N GLU A 281 -19.00 2.97 4.59
CA GLU A 281 -19.15 4.02 5.59
C GLU A 281 -20.30 4.98 5.25
N ALA A 282 -20.44 5.36 3.98
CA ALA A 282 -21.58 6.15 3.52
C ALA A 282 -22.92 5.41 3.67
N ALA A 283 -22.95 4.08 3.46
CA ALA A 283 -24.15 3.27 3.65
C ALA A 283 -24.55 3.15 5.12
N ILE A 284 -23.57 2.93 6.02
CA ILE A 284 -23.76 2.90 7.48
C ILE A 284 -24.38 4.21 7.97
N ASN A 285 -23.81 5.36 7.55
CA ASN A 285 -24.35 6.67 7.94
C ASN A 285 -25.79 6.88 7.48
N LYS A 286 -26.15 6.41 6.27
CA LYS A 286 -27.54 6.47 5.78
C LYS A 286 -28.49 5.61 6.61
N LEU A 287 -28.06 4.42 7.03
CA LEU A 287 -28.85 3.52 7.88
C LEU A 287 -29.08 4.13 9.27
N GLU A 288 -28.07 4.75 9.87
CA GLU A 288 -28.19 5.42 11.18
C GLU A 288 -29.24 6.54 11.13
N VAL A 289 -29.20 7.39 10.10
CA VAL A 289 -30.17 8.47 9.90
C VAL A 289 -31.59 7.90 9.72
N ALA A 290 -31.74 6.81 8.96
CA ALA A 290 -33.05 6.18 8.74
C ALA A 290 -33.63 5.59 10.03
N ILE A 291 -32.82 4.87 10.83
CA ILE A 291 -33.22 4.33 12.12
C ILE A 291 -33.67 5.47 13.04
N GLN A 292 -32.88 6.55 13.15
CA GLN A 292 -33.22 7.69 13.99
C GLN A 292 -34.56 8.33 13.59
N ALA A 293 -34.81 8.49 12.28
CA ALA A 293 -36.06 9.04 11.78
C ALA A 293 -37.27 8.14 12.09
N ILE A 294 -37.14 6.81 11.89
CA ILE A 294 -38.23 5.87 12.18
C ILE A 294 -38.51 5.81 13.68
N THR A 295 -37.49 5.80 14.53
CA THR A 295 -37.64 5.81 15.99
C THR A 295 -38.35 7.08 16.47
N GLN A 296 -38.06 8.24 15.89
CA GLN A 296 -38.80 9.48 16.18
C GLN A 296 -40.27 9.38 15.77
N CYS A 297 -40.58 8.78 14.60
CA CYS A 297 -41.95 8.55 14.18
C CYS A 297 -42.71 7.59 15.11
N ILE A 298 -42.04 6.54 15.60
CA ILE A 298 -42.60 5.62 16.60
C ILE A 298 -42.94 6.38 17.89
N GLN A 299 -42.02 7.19 18.41
CA GLN A 299 -42.23 7.97 19.62
C GLN A 299 -43.42 8.95 19.49
N GLN A 300 -43.50 9.69 18.38
CA GLN A 300 -44.63 10.58 18.10
C GLN A 300 -45.96 9.82 17.97
N ALA A 301 -45.94 8.62 17.37
CA ALA A 301 -47.13 7.78 17.25
C ALA A 301 -47.59 7.25 18.62
N GLU A 302 -46.67 6.89 19.51
CA GLU A 302 -46.97 6.44 20.87
C GLU A 302 -47.58 7.56 21.72
N GLU A 303 -47.06 8.80 21.62
CA GLU A 303 -47.63 9.98 22.29
C GLU A 303 -49.08 10.22 21.86
N LEU A 304 -49.37 10.17 20.55
CA LEU A 304 -50.73 10.36 20.00
C LEU A 304 -51.73 9.26 20.35
N VAL A 305 -51.25 8.04 20.65
CA VAL A 305 -52.08 6.91 21.08
C VAL A 305 -52.41 7.02 22.57
N CYS A 306 -51.53 7.61 23.38
CA CYS A 306 -51.72 7.79 24.83
C CYS A 306 -52.59 8.98 25.23
N GLU A 307 -52.62 10.04 24.41
CA GLU A 307 -53.60 11.14 24.53
C GLU A 307 -55.04 10.65 24.30
#